data_AF-A0A7W4ABU3-F1
#
_entry.id   AF-A0A7W4ABU3-F1
#
_cell.length_a   1.000
_cell.length_b   1.000
_cell.length_c   1.000
_cell.angle_alpha   90.00
_cell.angle_beta   90.00
_cell.angle_gamma   90.00
#
_symmetry.space_group_name_H-M   'P 1'
#
loop_
_entity.id
_entity.type
_entity.pdbx_description
1 polymer ?
#
loop_
_entity_poly.entity_id
_entity_poly.type
_entity_poly.pdbx_seq_one_letter_code
_entity_poly.pdbx_strand_id
1 'polypeptide(L)'
;MAKITNDLKRIQRISSVLTRAIENCFSNAEISCLLCKFEYEEFTFELSSTVFDYTDINIDVSDKSSEKCMSRSIKELLGQTNKIIKELEGDEKELRRDLKEYGQAFSESPAVILSSVQMFKQIIESIKV
;
A
#
# COMPACT_ATOMS: atom_id res chain seq x y z
N MET A 1 31.19 -0.91 -3.33
CA MET A 1 30.52 0.31 -2.80
C MET A 1 29.64 1.00 -3.83
N ALA A 2 30.13 1.45 -4.99
CA ALA A 2 29.30 2.21 -5.96
C ALA A 2 28.00 1.50 -6.41
N LYS A 3 28.04 0.17 -6.60
CA LYS A 3 26.85 -0.64 -6.93
C LYS A 3 25.79 -0.60 -5.83
N ILE A 4 26.18 -0.88 -4.58
CA ILE A 4 25.29 -0.85 -3.41
C ILE A 4 24.63 0.53 -3.25
N THR A 5 25.40 1.61 -3.42
CA THR A 5 24.87 2.98 -3.34
C THR A 5 23.85 3.27 -4.46
N ASN A 6 24.10 2.79 -5.69
CA ASN A 6 23.16 2.95 -6.79
C ASN A 6 21.87 2.14 -6.58
N ASP A 7 22.01 0.93 -6.07
CA ASP A 7 20.90 0.05 -5.73
C ASP A 7 20.03 0.65 -4.63
N LEU A 8 20.64 1.19 -3.57
CA LEU A 8 19.91 1.87 -2.50
C LEU A 8 19.19 3.14 -3.01
N LYS A 9 19.83 3.93 -3.89
CA LYS A 9 19.17 5.08 -4.53
C LYS A 9 17.97 4.66 -5.37
N ARG A 10 18.01 3.48 -6.00
CA ARG A 10 16.87 2.94 -6.76
C ARG A 10 15.71 2.61 -5.83
N ILE A 11 15.97 1.94 -4.72
CA ILE A 11 14.99 1.64 -3.67
C ILE A 11 14.36 2.95 -3.16
N GLN A 12 15.17 3.95 -2.83
CA GLN A 12 14.71 5.26 -2.34
C GLN A 12 13.86 6.04 -3.35
N ARG A 13 14.09 5.86 -4.66
CA ARG A 13 13.22 6.46 -5.68
C ARG A 13 11.84 5.81 -5.67
N ILE A 14 11.80 4.48 -5.57
CA ILE A 14 10.52 3.76 -5.51
C ILE A 14 9.80 4.08 -4.20
N SER A 15 10.51 4.15 -3.07
CA SER A 15 9.92 4.55 -1.79
C SER A 15 9.28 5.94 -1.87
N SER A 16 9.93 6.91 -2.52
CA SER A 16 9.34 8.24 -2.74
C SER A 16 8.08 8.22 -3.61
N VAL A 17 8.03 7.35 -4.63
CA VAL A 17 6.81 7.14 -5.43
C VAL A 17 5.70 6.56 -4.58
N LEU A 18 6.00 5.58 -3.71
CA LEU A 18 5.03 4.97 -2.80
C LEU A 18 4.49 5.97 -1.78
N THR A 19 5.36 6.77 -1.16
CA THR A 19 4.97 7.85 -0.24
C THR A 19 3.98 8.81 -0.90
N ARG A 20 4.31 9.30 -2.10
CA ARG A 20 3.43 10.21 -2.84
C ARG A 20 2.12 9.53 -3.24
N ALA A 21 2.16 8.25 -3.59
CA ALA A 21 0.95 7.52 -3.94
C ALA A 21 0.01 7.41 -2.71
N ILE A 22 0.56 7.13 -1.53
CA ILE A 22 -0.19 7.10 -0.28
C ILE A 22 -0.81 8.47 0.00
N GLU A 23 0.01 9.52 0.02
CA GLU A 23 -0.43 10.90 0.33
C GLU A 23 -1.50 11.43 -0.65
N ASN A 24 -1.45 11.02 -1.93
CA ASN A 24 -2.42 11.50 -2.93
C ASN A 24 -3.68 10.63 -3.02
N CYS A 25 -3.60 9.34 -2.72
CA CYS A 25 -4.76 8.45 -2.76
C CYS A 25 -5.60 8.55 -1.47
N PHE A 26 -4.98 8.91 -0.35
CA PHE A 26 -5.61 8.88 0.97
C PHE A 26 -5.46 10.24 1.65
N SER A 27 -6.58 10.93 1.87
CA SER A 27 -6.59 12.30 2.42
C SER A 27 -6.09 12.40 3.87
N ASN A 28 -6.20 11.32 4.64
CA ASN A 28 -5.83 11.26 6.05
C ASN A 28 -4.73 10.22 6.31
N ALA A 29 -3.89 9.93 5.30
CA ALA A 29 -2.82 8.96 5.50
C ALA A 29 -1.75 9.50 6.45
N GLU A 30 -1.31 8.63 7.36
CA GLU A 30 -0.19 8.88 8.27
C GLU A 30 0.88 7.82 8.00
N ILE A 31 2.09 8.26 7.65
CA ILE A 31 3.23 7.37 7.45
C ILE A 31 4.05 7.35 8.74
N SER A 32 3.88 6.28 9.51
CA SER A 32 4.56 6.05 10.78
C SER A 32 6.02 5.64 10.60
N CYS A 33 6.33 4.89 9.54
CA CYS A 33 7.70 4.48 9.23
C CYS A 33 7.92 4.37 7.71
N LEU A 34 9.06 4.86 7.24
CA LEU A 34 9.60 4.53 5.93
C LEU A 34 11.12 4.41 6.03
N LEU A 35 11.65 3.20 5.91
CA LEU A 35 13.07 2.92 6.01
C LEU A 35 13.57 2.20 4.77
N CYS A 36 14.69 2.67 4.23
CA CYS A 36 15.41 2.01 3.15
C CYS A 36 16.88 1.96 3.53
N LYS A 37 17.39 0.77 3.84
CA LYS A 37 18.78 0.60 4.32
C LYS A 37 19.46 -0.60 3.71
N PHE A 38 20.79 -0.61 3.80
CA PHE A 38 21.61 -1.77 3.50
C PHE A 38 22.46 -2.09 4.73
N GLU A 39 22.13 -3.19 5.40
CA GLU A 39 22.81 -3.65 6.63
C GLU A 39 22.99 -5.17 6.55
N TYR A 40 24.06 -5.69 7.13
CA TYR A 40 24.34 -7.14 7.18
C TYR A 40 24.26 -7.85 5.81
N GLU A 41 24.73 -7.18 4.75
CA GLU A 41 24.68 -7.66 3.35
C GLU A 41 23.28 -7.78 2.74
N GLU A 42 22.26 -7.19 3.36
CA GLU A 42 20.87 -7.20 2.88
C GLU A 42 20.34 -5.79 2.67
N PHE A 43 19.53 -5.63 1.62
CA PHE A 43 18.70 -4.46 1.42
C PHE A 43 17.39 -4.66 2.17
N THR A 44 17.00 -3.66 2.97
CA THR A 44 15.75 -3.65 3.73
C THR A 44 14.88 -2.49 3.26
N PHE A 45 13.59 -2.80 3.07
CA PHE A 45 12.53 -1.84 2.85
C PHE A 45 11.44 -2.05 3.91
N GLU A 46 11.22 -1.04 4.73
CA GLU A 46 10.13 -1.00 5.71
C GLU A 46 9.20 0.17 5.40
N LEU A 47 7.90 -0.09 5.43
CA LEU A 47 6.84 0.91 5.27
C LEU A 47 5.74 0.58 6.28
N SER A 48 5.40 1.52 7.14
CA SER A 48 4.23 1.43 8.00
C SER A 48 3.42 2.70 7.85
N SER A 49 2.16 2.56 7.44
CA SER A 49 1.26 3.69 7.24
C SER A 49 -0.18 3.32 7.53
N THR A 50 -0.87 4.18 8.28
CA THR A 50 -2.33 4.15 8.40
C THR A 50 -2.91 4.93 7.24
N VAL A 51 -3.75 4.30 6.42
CA VAL A 51 -4.28 4.90 5.18
C VAL A 51 -5.68 5.52 5.34
N PHE A 52 -6.58 4.89 6.10
CA PHE A 52 -7.91 5.42 6.46
C PHE A 52 -8.54 4.56 7.55
N ASP A 53 -9.41 5.11 8.40
CA ASP A 53 -10.23 4.39 9.40
C ASP A 53 -9.52 3.23 10.11
N TYR A 54 -8.28 3.47 10.60
CA TYR A 54 -7.42 2.47 11.27
C TYR A 54 -6.99 1.27 10.39
N THR A 55 -7.11 1.40 9.08
CA THR A 55 -6.57 0.47 8.09
C THR A 55 -5.10 0.76 7.89
N ASP A 56 -4.27 -0.23 8.22
CA ASP A 56 -2.82 -0.12 8.12
C ASP A 56 -2.25 -0.89 6.93
N ILE A 57 -1.21 -0.31 6.33
CA ILE A 57 -0.31 -0.93 5.38
C ILE A 57 1.06 -1.07 6.05
N ASN A 58 1.53 -2.31 6.17
CA ASN A 58 2.77 -2.65 6.87
C ASN A 58 3.63 -3.61 6.03
N ILE A 59 4.74 -3.13 5.50
CA ILE A 59 5.68 -3.90 4.70
C ILE A 59 7.02 -3.92 5.43
N ASP A 60 7.61 -5.09 5.55
CA ASP A 60 8.96 -5.29 6.09
C ASP A 60 9.63 -6.41 5.30
N VAL A 61 10.53 -6.03 4.40
CA VAL A 61 11.18 -6.96 3.48
C VAL A 61 12.68 -6.73 3.48
N SER A 62 13.43 -7.79 3.76
CA SER A 62 14.87 -7.86 3.52
C SER A 62 15.23 -8.85 2.40
N ASP A 63 16.21 -8.50 1.57
CA ASP A 63 16.82 -9.42 0.60
C ASP A 63 18.24 -8.99 0.23
N LYS A 64 19.12 -9.94 -0.08
CA LYS A 64 20.49 -9.69 -0.57
C LYS A 64 20.51 -8.98 -1.92
N SER A 65 19.46 -9.13 -2.74
CA SER A 65 19.29 -8.43 -4.01
C SER A 65 18.30 -7.28 -3.87
N SER A 66 18.71 -6.08 -4.29
CA SER A 66 17.85 -4.90 -4.33
C SER A 66 16.60 -5.11 -5.20
N GLU A 67 16.73 -5.82 -6.31
CA GLU A 67 15.63 -6.16 -7.23
C GLU A 67 14.64 -7.12 -6.56
N LYS A 68 15.13 -8.11 -5.81
CA LYS A 68 14.27 -9.05 -5.08
C LYS A 68 13.59 -8.37 -3.89
N CYS A 69 14.32 -7.52 -3.15
CA CYS A 69 13.79 -6.72 -2.06
C CYS A 69 12.60 -5.87 -2.56
N MET A 70 12.78 -5.14 -3.66
CA MET A 70 11.71 -4.29 -4.20
C MET A 70 10.55 -5.07 -4.81
N SER A 71 10.82 -6.14 -5.56
CA SER A 71 9.74 -6.94 -6.18
C SER A 71 8.88 -7.64 -5.13
N ARG A 72 9.48 -8.11 -4.03
CA ARG A 72 8.76 -8.63 -2.87
C ARG A 72 7.98 -7.54 -2.16
N SER A 73 8.58 -6.38 -1.90
CA SER A 73 7.90 -5.24 -1.26
C SER A 73 6.65 -4.82 -2.03
N ILE A 74 6.74 -4.70 -3.36
CA ILE A 74 5.59 -4.39 -4.21
C ILE A 74 4.54 -5.49 -4.17
N LYS A 75 4.96 -6.76 -4.21
CA LYS A 75 4.03 -7.89 -4.16
C LYS A 75 3.26 -7.95 -2.84
N GLU A 76 3.94 -7.71 -1.71
CA GLU A 76 3.30 -7.65 -0.41
C GLU A 76 2.33 -6.46 -0.32
N LEU A 77 2.73 -5.30 -0.81
CA LEU A 77 1.91 -4.10 -0.87
C LEU A 77 0.63 -4.32 -1.69
N LEU A 78 0.75 -4.94 -2.87
CA LEU A 78 -0.40 -5.36 -3.67
C LEU A 78 -1.26 -6.40 -2.94
N GLY A 79 -0.64 -7.32 -2.20
CA GLY A 79 -1.34 -8.30 -1.39
C GLY A 79 -2.23 -7.64 -0.33
N GLN A 80 -1.70 -6.67 0.41
CA GLN A 80 -2.46 -5.92 1.41
C GLN A 80 -3.54 -5.05 0.77
N THR A 81 -3.19 -4.33 -0.29
CA THR A 81 -4.14 -3.50 -1.05
C THR A 81 -5.33 -4.32 -1.56
N ASN A 82 -5.09 -5.53 -2.08
CA ASN A 82 -6.17 -6.42 -2.52
C ASN A 82 -7.04 -6.96 -1.38
N LYS A 83 -6.50 -7.10 -0.16
CA LYS A 83 -7.32 -7.47 1.01
C LYS A 83 -8.27 -6.33 1.37
N ILE A 84 -7.74 -5.11 1.46
CA ILE A 84 -8.53 -3.91 1.73
C ILE A 84 -9.66 -3.74 0.71
N ILE A 85 -9.36 -3.91 -0.59
CA ILE A 85 -10.40 -3.86 -1.65
C ILE A 85 -11.52 -4.87 -1.40
N LYS A 86 -11.17 -6.12 -1.04
CA LYS A 86 -12.17 -7.17 -0.80
C LYS A 86 -13.06 -6.88 0.41
N GLU A 87 -12.49 -6.28 1.46
CA GLU A 87 -13.23 -5.88 2.65
C GLU A 87 -14.24 -4.78 2.30
N LEU A 88 -13.79 -3.71 1.63
CA LEU A 88 -14.65 -2.61 1.18
C LEU A 88 -15.74 -3.07 0.18
N GLU A 89 -15.43 -4.00 -0.71
CA GLU A 89 -16.43 -4.63 -1.59
C GLU A 89 -17.45 -5.47 -0.81
N GLY A 90 -17.06 -6.03 0.33
CA GLY A 90 -17.95 -6.72 1.28
C GLY A 90 -18.92 -5.74 1.92
N ASP A 91 -18.40 -4.65 2.47
CA ASP A 91 -19.17 -3.60 3.14
C ASP A 91 -20.19 -2.96 2.19
N GLU A 92 -19.80 -2.67 0.95
CA GLU A 92 -20.70 -2.14 -0.08
C GLU A 92 -21.82 -3.14 -0.45
N LYS A 93 -21.53 -4.44 -0.45
CA LYS A 93 -22.56 -5.48 -0.69
C LYS A 93 -23.54 -5.58 0.47
N GLU A 94 -23.07 -5.42 1.70
CA GLU A 94 -23.91 -5.41 2.89
C GLU A 94 -24.84 -4.19 2.89
N LEU A 95 -24.29 -2.99 2.66
CA LEU A 95 -25.08 -1.77 2.53
C LEU A 95 -26.18 -1.88 1.46
N ARG A 96 -25.86 -2.47 0.29
CA ARG A 96 -26.84 -2.71 -0.77
C ARG A 96 -27.92 -3.71 -0.37
N ARG A 97 -27.57 -4.71 0.44
CA ARG A 97 -28.54 -5.66 0.98
C ARG A 97 -29.47 -4.96 1.95
N ASP A 98 -28.95 -4.15 2.85
CA ASP A 98 -29.74 -3.42 3.84
C ASP A 98 -30.73 -2.46 3.18
N LEU A 99 -30.27 -1.71 2.17
CA LEU A 99 -31.16 -0.86 1.37
C LEU A 99 -32.29 -1.64 0.70
N LYS A 100 -32.01 -2.86 0.25
CA LYS A 100 -33.00 -3.71 -0.42
C LYS A 100 -34.00 -4.33 0.56
N GLU A 101 -33.53 -4.78 1.72
CA GLU A 101 -34.34 -5.49 2.71
C GLU A 101 -35.12 -4.54 3.62
N TYR A 102 -34.51 -3.42 4.00
CA TYR A 102 -35.03 -2.51 5.03
C TYR A 102 -35.36 -1.11 4.49
N GLY A 103 -34.99 -0.79 3.24
CA GLY A 103 -35.23 0.53 2.64
C GLY A 103 -34.35 1.65 3.20
N GLN A 104 -33.38 1.31 4.06
CA GLN A 104 -32.45 2.25 4.68
C GLN A 104 -31.06 1.60 4.82
N ALA A 105 -30.01 2.41 4.79
CA ALA A 105 -28.64 1.96 5.05
C ALA A 105 -28.31 2.15 6.54
N PHE A 106 -27.61 1.19 7.13
CA PHE A 106 -27.12 1.26 8.51
C PHE A 106 -25.67 1.73 8.62
N SER A 107 -24.97 1.81 7.49
CA SER A 107 -23.59 2.27 7.35
C SER A 107 -23.47 3.29 6.23
N GLU A 108 -22.34 4.01 6.21
CA GLU A 108 -21.98 4.86 5.08
C GLU A 108 -21.38 4.04 3.94
N SER A 109 -21.52 4.49 2.70
CA SER A 109 -20.96 3.78 1.55
C SER A 109 -19.43 3.95 1.50
N PRO A 110 -18.67 2.85 1.37
CA PRO A 110 -17.23 2.88 1.23
C PRO A 110 -16.77 3.25 -0.20
N ALA A 111 -17.68 3.61 -1.12
CA ALA A 111 -17.37 3.75 -2.55
C ALA A 111 -16.23 4.73 -2.85
N VAL A 112 -16.13 5.84 -2.12
CA VAL A 112 -15.03 6.82 -2.29
C VAL A 112 -13.69 6.19 -1.88
N ILE A 113 -13.65 5.54 -0.72
CA ILE A 113 -12.46 4.86 -0.21
C ILE A 113 -12.06 3.72 -1.15
N LEU A 114 -13.01 2.91 -1.62
CA LEU A 114 -12.76 1.85 -2.58
C LEU A 114 -12.13 2.38 -3.87
N SER A 115 -12.60 3.52 -4.37
CA SER A 115 -12.01 4.19 -5.54
C SER A 115 -10.57 4.63 -5.28
N SER A 116 -10.29 5.22 -4.11
CA SER A 116 -8.94 5.59 -3.68
C SER A 116 -7.99 4.39 -3.61
N VAL A 117 -8.42 3.28 -3.01
CA VAL A 117 -7.61 2.06 -2.88
C VAL A 117 -7.36 1.42 -4.26
N GLN A 118 -8.35 1.45 -5.16
CA GLN A 118 -8.18 0.98 -6.53
C GLN A 118 -7.18 1.85 -7.32
N MET A 119 -7.22 3.17 -7.14
CA MET A 119 -6.25 4.08 -7.75
C MET A 119 -4.83 3.80 -7.20
N PHE A 120 -4.71 3.63 -5.89
CA PHE A 120 -3.44 3.27 -5.25
C PHE A 120 -2.87 1.97 -5.81
N LYS A 121 -3.70 0.93 -5.95
CA LYS A 121 -3.33 -0.33 -6.59
C LYS A 121 -2.77 -0.13 -8.00
N GLN A 122 -3.44 0.64 -8.85
CA GLN A 122 -2.99 0.90 -10.22
C GLN A 122 -1.61 1.59 -10.25
N ILE A 123 -1.36 2.51 -9.33
CA ILE A 123 -0.05 3.16 -9.22
C ILE A 123 1.02 2.13 -8.85
N ILE A 124 0.77 1.27 -7.86
CA ILE A 124 1.72 0.23 -7.45
C ILE A 124 2.01 -0.76 -8.59
N GLU A 125 0.97 -1.20 -9.31
CA GLU A 125 1.10 -2.10 -10.47
C GLU A 125 1.95 -1.49 -11.61
N SER A 126 2.02 -0.16 -11.70
CA SER A 126 2.81 0.55 -12.70
C SER A 126 4.31 0.62 -12.38
N ILE A 127 4.71 0.33 -11.14
CA ILE A 127 6.11 0.43 -10.70
C ILE A 127 6.94 -0.72 -11.30
N LYS A 128 7.97 -0.37 -12.06
CA LYS A 128 8.91 -1.32 -12.66
C LYS A 128 10.14 -1.51 -11.77
N VAL A 129 10.36 -2.75 -11.33
CA VAL A 129 11.52 -3.22 -10.56
C VAL A 129 12.47 -4.01 -11.45
#